data_AF-A0A955L422-F1
#
_entry.id   AF-A0A955L422-F1
#
_cell.length_a   1.000
_cell.length_b   1.000
_cell.length_c   1.000
_cell.angle_alpha   90.00
_cell.angle_beta   90.00
_cell.angle_gamma   90.00
#
_symmetry.space_group_name_H-M   'P 1'
#
loop_
_entity.id
_entity.type
_entity.pdbx_description
1 polymer ?
#
loop_
_entity_poly.entity_id
_entity_poly.type
_entity_poly.pdbx_seq_one_letter_code
_entity_poly.pdbx_strand_id
1 'polypeptide(L)' 'MAAVRRKHNVRQSKWRFRATAKPRKLRPNLRKAQVYVDGSVTNLKMCMKCYKRIQQNSAVA' A
#
# COMPACT_ATOMS: atom_id res chain seq x y z
N MET A 1 -7.56 -11.31 10.55
CA MET A 1 -6.64 -10.19 10.22
C MET A 1 -5.20 -10.73 10.17
N ALA A 2 -4.60 -10.88 8.98
CA ALA A 2 -3.28 -11.47 8.83
C ALA A 2 -2.16 -10.48 9.20
N ALA A 3 -1.32 -10.83 10.17
CA ALA A 3 -0.19 -10.02 10.60
C ALA A 3 0.99 -10.20 9.63
N VAL A 4 1.44 -9.11 8.99
CA VAL A 4 2.59 -9.13 8.08
C VAL A 4 3.89 -9.07 8.92
N ARG A 5 4.61 -10.19 9.00
CA ARG A 5 5.89 -10.33 9.72
C ARG A 5 7.03 -9.89 8.79
N ARG A 6 7.78 -8.83 9.14
CA ARG A 6 8.96 -8.39 8.36
C ARG A 6 10.10 -9.42 8.47
N LYS A 7 10.65 -9.87 7.34
CA LYS A 7 11.99 -10.49 7.26
C LYS A 7 13.02 -9.36 7.26
N HIS A 8 13.79 -9.23 8.34
CA HIS A 8 14.88 -8.27 8.43
C HIS A 8 16.17 -8.88 7.86
N ASN A 9 16.40 -8.68 6.56
CA ASN A 9 17.77 -8.65 6.06
C ASN A 9 18.29 -7.21 6.19
N VAL A 10 19.61 -7.10 6.35
CA VAL A 10 20.43 -5.87 6.41
C VAL A 10 20.82 -5.42 7.84
N ARG A 11 22.09 -5.73 8.19
CA ARG A 11 22.89 -5.39 9.39
C ARG A 11 22.68 -6.23 10.65
N GLN A 12 22.84 -7.55 10.52
CA GLN A 12 22.81 -8.49 11.65
C GLN A 12 24.14 -8.63 12.42
N SER A 13 25.22 -7.90 12.09
CA SER A 13 26.57 -8.25 12.58
C SER A 13 27.15 -7.42 13.74
N LYS A 14 26.49 -6.37 14.24
CA LYS A 14 27.10 -5.46 15.25
C LYS A 14 26.40 -5.38 16.61
N TRP A 15 25.24 -6.01 16.80
CA TRP A 15 24.48 -5.90 18.05
C TRP A 15 24.15 -7.28 18.60
N ARG A 16 24.56 -7.55 19.85
CA ARG A 16 24.32 -8.82 20.57
C ARG A 16 22.83 -9.11 20.78
N PHE A 17 22.00 -8.07 20.89
CA PHE A 17 20.57 -8.19 21.12
C PHE A 17 19.76 -7.39 20.10
N ARG A 18 18.63 -7.96 19.65
CA ARG A 18 17.69 -7.29 18.76
C ARG A 18 16.68 -6.49 19.58
N ALA A 19 16.30 -5.32 19.09
CA ALA A 19 15.19 -4.58 19.67
C ALA A 19 13.88 -5.39 19.57
N THR A 20 13.05 -5.34 20.62
CA THR A 20 11.76 -6.02 20.66
C THR A 20 10.81 -5.47 19.59
N ALA A 21 10.32 -6.35 18.72
CA ALA A 21 9.39 -5.96 17.66
C ALA A 21 8.01 -5.65 18.24
N LYS A 22 7.52 -4.42 18.08
CA LYS A 22 6.14 -4.06 18.39
C LYS A 22 5.23 -4.37 17.19
N PRO A 23 4.04 -4.99 17.40
CA PRO A 23 3.08 -5.19 16.34
C PRO A 23 2.61 -3.82 15.83
N ARG A 24 2.76 -3.57 14.53
CA ARG A 24 2.29 -2.35 13.87
C ARG A 24 1.06 -2.70 13.03
N LYS A 25 0.00 -1.91 13.13
CA LYS A 25 -1.13 -1.98 12.19
C LYS A 25 -0.65 -1.52 10.80
N LEU A 26 -0.89 -2.33 9.77
CA LEU A 26 -0.59 -1.96 8.39
C LEU A 26 -1.44 -0.71 8.04
N ARG A 27 -0.78 0.37 7.63
CA ARG A 27 -1.42 1.59 7.13
C ARG A 27 -1.14 1.68 5.63
N PRO A 28 -1.97 1.06 4.78
CA PRO A 28 -1.78 1.13 3.33
C PRO A 28 -1.95 2.58 2.86
N ASN A 29 -1.14 2.98 1.87
CA ASN A 29 -1.25 4.29 1.23
C ASN A 29 -2.42 4.27 0.22
N LEU A 30 -3.64 4.45 0.75
CA LEU A 30 -4.88 4.53 -0.01
C LEU A 30 -5.17 5.99 -0.35
N ARG A 31 -5.51 6.27 -1.62
CA ARG A 31 -5.98 7.57 -2.09
C ARG A 31 -7.47 7.50 -2.44
N LYS A 32 -8.18 8.60 -2.21
CA LYS A 32 -9.54 8.79 -2.73
C LYS A 32 -9.41 9.26 -4.18
N ALA A 33 -10.15 8.66 -5.09
CA ALA A 33 -10.22 9.11 -6.47
C ALA A 33 -11.62 8.90 -7.03
N GLN A 34 -11.99 9.76 -7.97
CA GLN A 34 -13.20 9.66 -8.76
C GLN A 34 -12.90 8.81 -9.98
N VAL A 35 -13.66 7.73 -10.18
CA VAL A 35 -13.50 6.83 -11.32
C VAL A 35 -14.84 6.65 -11.99
N TYR A 36 -14.82 6.62 -13.32
CA TYR A 36 -15.97 6.24 -14.11
C TYR A 36 -16.08 4.71 -14.10
N VAL A 37 -17.15 4.20 -13.49
CA VAL A 37 -17.45 2.76 -13.43
C VAL A 37 -18.88 2.60 -13.90
N ASP A 38 -19.08 1.81 -14.95
CA ASP A 38 -20.39 1.42 -15.49
C ASP A 38 -21.32 2.62 -15.77
N GLY A 39 -20.79 3.69 -16.37
CA GLY A 39 -21.58 4.88 -16.72
C GLY A 39 -21.76 5.90 -15.59
N SER A 40 -21.19 5.66 -14.40
CA SER A 40 -21.34 6.53 -13.24
C SER A 40 -20.01 6.95 -12.61
N VAL A 41 -19.94 8.19 -12.11
CA VAL A 41 -18.77 8.69 -11.37
C VAL A 41 -18.86 8.23 -9.91
N THR A 42 -17.93 7.37 -9.49
CA THR A 42 -17.88 6.85 -8.11
C THR A 42 -16.59 7.25 -7.39
N ASN A 43 -16.73 7.56 -6.09
CA ASN A 43 -15.62 7.89 -5.21
C ASN A 43 -15.07 6.65 -4.52
N LEU A 44 -13.88 6.18 -4.91
CA LEU A 44 -13.28 4.96 -4.40
C LEU A 44 -11.98 5.22 -3.64
N LYS A 45 -11.72 4.42 -2.60
CA LYS A 45 -10.40 4.34 -1.96
C LYS A 45 -9.57 3.28 -2.67
N MET A 46 -8.51 3.72 -3.36
CA MET A 46 -7.65 2.83 -4.13
C MET A 46 -6.20 2.89 -3.64
N CYS A 47 -5.48 1.79 -3.80
CA CYS A 47 -4.05 1.80 -3.52
C CYS A 47 -3.29 2.63 -4.57
N MET A 48 -2.13 3.16 -4.19
CA MET A 48 -1.30 3.97 -5.08
C MET A 48 -0.96 3.28 -6.42
N LYS A 49 -0.80 1.94 -6.41
CA LYS A 49 -0.49 1.18 -7.62
C LYS A 49 -1.65 1.23 -8.63
N CYS A 50 -2.89 1.05 -8.14
CA CYS A 50 -4.09 1.15 -8.97
C CYS A 50 -4.33 2.59 -9.44
N TYR A 51 -4.14 3.57 -8.55
CA TYR A 51 -4.25 4.99 -8.92
C TYR A 51 -3.30 5.35 -10.09
N LYS A 52 -2.04 4.94 -9.99
CA LYS A 52 -1.05 5.17 -11.07
C LYS A 52 -1.41 4.45 -12.36
N ARG A 53 -1.91 3.21 -12.28
CA ARG A 53 -2.36 2.45 -13.47
C ARG A 53 -3.55 3.12 -14.16
N ILE A 54 -4.54 3.57 -13.39
CA ILE A 54 -5.68 4.29 -13.93
C ILE A 54 -5.19 5.58 -14.59
N GLN A 55 -4.35 6.37 -13.92
CA GLN A 55 -3.80 7.61 -14.49
C GLN A 55 -3.00 7.38 -15.79
N GLN A 56 -2.30 6.25 -15.91
CA GLN A 56 -1.56 5.87 -17.12
C GLN A 56 -2.48 5.39 -18.24
N ASN A 57 -3.51 4.61 -17.90
CA ASN A 57 -4.43 4.00 -18.88
C ASN A 57 -5.59 4.94 -19.26
N SER A 58 -5.91 5.92 -18.43
CA SER A 58 -6.94 6.94 -18.68
C SER A 58 -6.48 7.98 -19.71
N ALA A 59 -5.32 7.80 -20.34
CA ALA A 59 -4.95 8.48 -21.58
C ALA A 59 -5.61 7.83 -22.82
N VAL A 60 -6.40 6.76 -22.64
CA VAL A 60 -7.23 6.14 -23.67
C VAL A 60 -8.69 6.23 -23.24
N ALA A 61 -9.27 7.43 -23.38
CA ALA A 61 -10.68 7.75 -23.67
C ALA A 61 -10.89 9.26 -23.43
#